data_AF-A0AA35WDI0-F1
#
_entry.id   AF-A0AA35WDI0-F1
#
_cell.length_a   1.000
_cell.length_b   1.000
_cell.length_c   1.000
_cell.angle_alpha   90.00
_cell.angle_beta   90.00
_cell.angle_gamma   90.00
#
_symmetry.space_group_name_H-M   'P 1'
#
loop_
_entity.id
_entity.type
_entity.pdbx_description
1 polymer ?
#
loop_
_entity_poly.entity_id
_entity_poly.type
_entity_poly.pdbx_seq_one_letter_code
_entity_poly.pdbx_strand_id
1 'polypeptide(L)'
;MATPVQSAMSAGQPLSLADVDQLVQTLRPLTEEQLKTLRDQLCPGDVSVGDTLEDVLRYWIEHESNPTRRLLEQKLQALGPESEGAELPDESKPSIVKRIFGAFSERGKRLVKNAEIKDLIDKCGKGNREAVGDLLTKIKPNVVHNRQTPLLAASLMGHLNIVKDLVEAKADVNFVTEGRAGRPALNAACSRGHYEVAEYLLDQGASVNATDGEQFSALHEATFNGHPRVAKLLIERGADIEKNSNDGSTALMVASAGGDVETVKLLLERRANSSHRLPKWGRTAIHNAASRGQAKVVELLLEAADCPIDDQDSVSPSLIPRLFFLLWG
;
A
#
# COMPACT_ATOMS: atom_id res chain seq x y z
N MET A 1 -9.63 38.88 11.26
CA MET A 1 -9.89 37.60 10.57
C MET A 1 -8.81 36.64 11.01
N ALA A 2 -9.16 35.56 11.72
CA ALA A 2 -8.18 34.57 12.16
C ALA A 2 -7.45 33.99 10.95
N THR A 3 -6.13 33.83 11.04
CA THR A 3 -5.36 33.21 9.96
C THR A 3 -5.82 31.75 9.76
N PRO A 4 -5.65 31.17 8.57
CA PRO A 4 -6.05 29.77 8.30
C PRO A 4 -5.51 28.78 9.34
N VAL A 5 -4.30 29.05 9.85
CA VAL A 5 -3.64 28.29 10.92
C VAL A 5 -4.38 28.38 12.25
N GLN A 6 -4.87 29.57 12.65
CA GLN A 6 -5.65 29.74 13.88
C GLN A 6 -7.00 29.00 13.81
N SER A 7 -7.62 28.91 12.63
CA SER A 7 -8.83 28.11 12.42
C SER A 7 -8.55 26.60 12.38
N ALA A 8 -7.44 26.16 11.77
CA ALA A 8 -7.04 24.75 11.76
C ALA A 8 -6.64 24.23 13.16
N MET A 9 -5.97 25.07 13.95
CA MET A 9 -5.52 24.75 15.32
C MET A 9 -6.64 24.76 16.37
N SER A 10 -7.70 25.57 16.18
CA SER A 10 -8.86 25.58 17.07
C SER A 10 -9.81 24.40 16.83
N ALA A 11 -9.79 23.81 15.63
CA ALA A 11 -10.59 22.66 15.24
C ALA A 11 -9.91 21.29 15.48
N GLY A 12 -8.69 21.26 16.03
CA GLY A 12 -7.96 20.00 16.28
C GLY A 12 -7.54 19.24 15.01
N GLN A 13 -7.47 19.92 13.87
CA GLN A 13 -7.10 19.31 12.59
C GLN A 13 -5.57 19.12 12.45
N PRO A 14 -5.12 18.12 11.66
CA PRO A 14 -3.69 17.89 11.42
C PRO A 14 -3.00 19.12 10.80
N LEU A 15 -1.85 19.51 11.35
CA LEU A 15 -0.98 20.54 10.77
C LEU A 15 -0.28 19.98 9.53
N SER A 16 -0.44 20.67 8.40
CA SER A 16 0.23 20.42 7.11
C SER A 16 1.70 20.89 7.13
N LEU A 17 2.48 20.50 6.11
CA LEU A 17 3.86 21.02 5.94
C LEU A 17 3.91 22.55 5.85
N ALA A 18 2.89 23.18 5.26
CA ALA A 18 2.78 24.64 5.22
C ALA A 18 2.58 25.28 6.60
N ASP A 19 1.92 24.56 7.53
CA ASP A 19 1.73 25.04 8.91
C ASP A 19 3.03 24.96 9.74
N VAL A 20 3.91 24.00 9.41
CA VAL A 20 5.25 23.89 9.98
C VAL A 20 6.14 25.03 9.48
N ASP A 21 6.11 25.34 8.19
CA ASP A 21 6.83 26.49 7.63
C ASP A 21 6.37 27.82 8.24
N GLN A 22 5.07 27.94 8.55
CA GLN A 22 4.52 29.13 9.19
C GLN A 22 4.88 29.22 10.68
N LEU A 23 5.05 28.09 11.36
CA LEU A 23 5.63 27.98 12.72
C LEU A 23 7.11 28.37 12.75
N VAL A 24 7.88 27.92 11.76
CA VAL A 24 9.28 28.31 11.57
C VAL A 24 9.37 29.82 11.28
N GLN A 25 8.46 30.37 10.49
CA GLN A 25 8.37 31.82 10.24
C GLN A 25 7.97 32.64 11.48
N THR A 26 7.22 32.07 12.41
CA THR A 26 6.85 32.73 13.68
C THR A 26 7.92 32.62 14.76
N LEU A 27 8.83 31.62 14.66
CA LEU A 27 10.05 31.50 15.47
C LEU A 27 11.25 32.26 14.87
N ARG A 28 11.12 32.73 13.63
CA ARG A 28 12.07 33.56 12.88
C ARG A 28 12.45 34.91 13.51
N PRO A 29 11.67 35.57 14.39
CA PRO A 29 12.14 36.80 15.04
C PRO A 29 13.18 36.55 16.15
N LEU A 30 13.55 35.30 16.43
CA LEU A 30 14.69 34.97 17.28
C LEU A 30 16.00 35.18 16.49
N THR A 31 16.99 35.80 17.10
CA THR A 31 18.29 36.03 16.44
C THR A 31 19.06 34.73 16.25
N GLU A 32 19.96 34.66 15.26
CA GLU A 32 20.83 33.48 15.05
C GLU A 32 21.60 33.09 16.31
N GLU A 33 21.96 34.08 17.13
CA GLU A 33 22.67 33.89 18.39
C GLU A 33 21.77 33.28 19.47
N GLN A 34 20.49 33.68 19.54
CA GLN A 34 19.49 33.05 20.41
C GLN A 34 19.17 31.62 19.99
N LEU A 35 19.08 31.36 18.68
CA LEU A 35 18.86 30.02 18.12
C LEU A 35 20.06 29.10 18.37
N LYS A 36 21.28 29.60 18.19
CA LYS A 36 22.53 28.87 18.49
C LYS A 36 22.68 28.61 19.99
N THR A 37 22.34 29.59 20.83
CA THR A 37 22.33 29.44 22.29
C THR A 37 21.28 28.43 22.75
N LEU A 38 20.08 28.45 22.16
CA LEU A 38 19.07 27.42 22.37
C LEU A 38 19.62 26.06 21.95
N ARG A 39 20.17 25.91 20.74
CA ARG A 39 20.79 24.67 20.24
C ARG A 39 21.83 24.10 21.21
N ASP A 40 22.80 24.91 21.60
CA ASP A 40 23.93 24.46 22.43
C ASP A 40 23.50 24.15 23.89
N GLN A 41 22.42 24.77 24.37
CA GLN A 41 21.84 24.47 25.69
C GLN A 41 20.88 23.28 25.68
N LEU A 42 20.31 22.98 24.53
CA LEU A 42 19.30 21.94 24.32
C LEU A 42 19.91 20.59 23.93
N CYS A 43 21.10 20.59 23.31
CA CYS A 43 21.88 19.39 22.98
C CYS A 43 23.27 19.43 23.64
N PRO A 44 23.42 19.03 24.92
CA PRO A 44 24.71 19.00 25.57
C PRO A 44 25.50 17.75 25.12
N GLY A 45 26.34 17.89 24.09
CA GLY A 45 27.29 16.86 23.64
C GLY A 45 27.47 16.80 22.12
N ASP A 46 28.58 16.19 21.68
CA ASP A 46 29.02 15.98 20.28
C ASP A 46 28.06 15.08 19.46
N VAL A 47 26.79 15.46 19.36
CA VAL A 47 25.87 14.89 18.39
C VAL A 47 25.80 15.85 17.22
N SER A 48 26.33 15.41 16.08
CA SER A 48 26.16 16.07 14.78
C SER A 48 24.70 16.00 14.36
N VAL A 49 23.90 16.93 14.88
CA VAL A 49 22.56 17.23 14.38
C VAL A 49 22.73 18.36 13.36
N GLY A 50 22.09 18.25 12.19
CA GLY A 50 22.24 19.18 11.07
C GLY A 50 22.08 20.67 11.45
N ASP A 51 22.59 21.55 10.59
CA ASP A 51 22.79 22.97 10.91
C ASP A 51 21.49 23.78 11.06
N THR A 52 20.32 23.20 10.76
CA THR A 52 19.04 23.91 10.79
C THR A 52 18.22 23.61 12.05
N LEU A 53 17.42 24.59 12.50
CA LEU A 53 16.46 24.41 13.59
C LEU A 53 15.49 23.24 13.32
N GLU A 54 15.22 22.97 12.04
CA GLU A 54 14.39 21.84 11.60
C GLU A 54 15.07 20.49 11.88
N ASP A 55 16.39 20.38 11.67
CA ASP A 55 17.15 19.16 11.97
C ASP A 55 17.20 18.88 13.48
N VAL A 56 17.33 19.93 14.30
CA VAL A 56 17.28 19.85 15.76
C VAL A 56 15.91 19.37 16.23
N LEU A 57 14.83 19.95 15.69
CA LEU A 57 13.46 19.54 16.01
C LEU A 57 13.14 18.12 15.54
N ARG A 58 13.70 17.67 14.42
CA ARG A 58 13.57 16.28 13.93
C ARG A 58 14.30 15.28 14.82
N TYR A 59 15.56 15.55 15.17
CA TYR A 59 16.34 14.69 16.07
C TYR A 59 15.67 14.54 17.45
N TRP A 60 15.04 15.61 17.92
CA TRP A 60 14.30 15.67 19.19
C TRP A 60 13.02 14.84 19.20
N ILE A 61 12.32 14.79 18.07
CA ILE A 61 11.12 13.96 17.88
C ILE A 61 11.47 12.46 17.97
N GLU A 62 12.71 12.10 17.67
CA GLU A 62 13.18 10.70 17.65
C GLU A 62 13.70 10.20 19.01
N HIS A 63 13.98 11.08 19.98
CA HIS A 63 14.60 10.72 21.26
C HIS A 63 13.79 11.25 22.48
N GLU A 64 12.70 10.55 22.83
CA GLU A 64 11.73 10.90 23.90
C GLU A 64 12.30 11.01 25.32
N SER A 65 13.52 10.54 25.56
CA SER A 65 14.15 10.51 26.89
C SER A 65 15.10 11.69 27.07
N ASN A 66 14.59 12.91 27.27
CA ASN A 66 15.48 14.04 27.55
C ASN A 66 14.93 15.01 28.63
N PRO A 67 15.71 15.35 29.68
CA PRO A 67 15.40 16.38 30.69
C PRO A 67 15.08 17.80 30.16
N THR A 68 15.15 18.00 28.85
CA THR A 68 14.90 19.26 28.13
C THR A 68 13.47 19.80 28.24
N ARG A 69 12.47 18.98 28.55
CA ARG A 69 11.11 19.48 28.86
C ARG A 69 11.11 20.45 30.04
N ARG A 70 11.82 20.11 31.13
CA ARG A 70 11.93 20.98 32.33
C ARG A 70 12.76 22.23 32.06
N LEU A 71 13.78 22.13 31.21
CA LEU A 71 14.68 23.25 30.89
C LEU A 71 14.03 24.28 29.97
N LEU A 72 13.23 23.82 28.99
CA LEU A 72 12.43 24.69 28.12
C LEU A 72 11.30 25.36 28.92
N GLU A 73 10.64 24.63 29.82
CA GLU A 73 9.65 25.16 30.77
C GLU A 73 10.26 26.25 31.70
N GLN A 74 11.47 26.02 32.25
CA GLN A 74 12.19 27.00 33.08
C GLN A 74 12.61 28.26 32.31
N LYS A 75 13.10 28.13 31.07
CA LYS A 75 13.58 29.28 30.29
C LYS A 75 12.47 30.07 29.62
N LEU A 76 11.36 29.44 29.25
CA LEU A 76 10.14 30.15 28.80
C LEU A 76 9.48 30.92 29.96
N GLN A 77 9.59 30.45 31.20
CA GLN A 77 9.21 31.22 32.39
C GLN A 77 10.16 32.41 32.65
N ALA A 78 11.46 32.26 32.34
CA ALA A 78 12.45 33.34 32.47
C ALA A 78 12.34 34.43 31.40
N LEU A 79 11.62 34.18 30.29
CA LEU A 79 11.30 35.17 29.25
C LEU A 79 10.10 36.08 29.63
N GLY A 80 9.76 36.17 30.92
CA GLY A 80 8.96 37.24 31.51
C GLY A 80 9.64 38.62 31.37
N PRO A 81 8.91 39.73 31.55
CA PRO A 81 9.09 40.94 30.76
C PRO A 81 10.26 41.79 31.25
N GLU A 82 11.40 41.70 30.57
CA GLU A 82 12.40 42.77 30.60
C GLU A 82 12.94 43.00 29.18
N SER A 83 12.21 43.78 28.39
CA SER A 83 12.76 44.84 27.52
C SER A 83 11.64 45.44 26.66
N GLU A 84 11.19 46.60 27.14
CA GLU A 84 10.64 47.75 26.44
C GLU A 84 9.98 47.57 25.05
N GLY A 85 8.69 47.92 25.00
CA GLY A 85 8.14 48.66 23.86
C GLY A 85 7.40 47.88 22.77
N ALA A 86 6.43 47.03 23.13
CA ALA A 86 5.30 46.74 22.25
C ALA A 86 4.13 46.12 23.04
N GLU A 87 3.06 46.87 23.24
CA GLU A 87 1.78 46.36 23.73
C GLU A 87 1.25 45.30 22.75
N LEU A 88 1.30 44.03 23.15
CA LEU A 88 0.63 42.92 22.50
C LEU A 88 -0.39 42.33 23.49
N PRO A 89 -1.62 42.02 23.04
CA PRO A 89 -2.74 41.74 23.93
C PRO A 89 -2.55 40.47 24.76
N ASP A 90 -2.87 40.62 26.04
CA ASP A 90 -2.46 39.84 27.22
C ASP A 90 -3.07 38.43 27.36
N GLU A 91 -3.64 37.86 26.28
CA GLU A 91 -4.19 36.49 26.30
C GLU A 91 -3.30 35.46 25.57
N SER A 92 -2.16 35.89 25.03
CA SER A 92 -1.57 35.22 23.86
C SER A 92 -0.36 34.31 24.15
N LYS A 93 0.55 34.62 25.08
CA LYS A 93 1.85 33.89 25.15
C LYS A 93 1.79 32.52 25.87
N PRO A 94 1.23 32.38 27.09
CA PRO A 94 1.13 31.07 27.76
C PRO A 94 0.19 30.11 27.03
N SER A 95 -0.83 30.66 26.37
CA SER A 95 -1.80 29.94 25.53
C SER A 95 -1.14 29.35 24.29
N ILE A 96 -0.28 30.11 23.59
CA ILE A 96 0.47 29.64 22.42
C ILE A 96 1.46 28.54 22.81
N VAL A 97 2.20 28.70 23.89
CA VAL A 97 3.16 27.69 24.37
C VAL A 97 2.45 26.36 24.71
N LYS A 98 1.33 26.42 25.44
CA LYS A 98 0.54 25.24 25.78
C LYS A 98 -0.05 24.54 24.54
N ARG A 99 -0.42 25.32 23.50
CA ARG A 99 -0.91 24.79 22.21
C ARG A 99 0.21 24.16 21.39
N ILE A 100 1.39 24.76 21.37
CA ILE A 100 2.58 24.21 20.69
C ILE A 100 2.99 22.89 21.36
N PHE A 101 3.13 22.86 22.68
CA PHE A 101 3.42 21.61 23.42
C PHE A 101 2.33 20.55 23.22
N GLY A 102 1.06 20.94 23.18
CA GLY A 102 -0.05 20.04 22.84
C GLY A 102 0.11 19.45 21.44
N ALA A 103 0.44 20.26 20.44
CA ALA A 103 0.66 19.82 19.07
C ALA A 103 1.89 18.90 18.94
N PHE A 104 2.99 19.18 19.64
CA PHE A 104 4.16 18.31 19.69
C PHE A 104 3.86 16.99 20.39
N SER A 105 3.13 17.00 21.50
CA SER A 105 2.71 15.77 22.21
C SER A 105 1.79 14.90 21.34
N GLU A 106 0.81 15.50 20.66
CA GLU A 106 -0.06 14.77 19.73
C GLU A 106 0.69 14.26 18.50
N ARG A 107 1.66 15.03 17.98
CA ARG A 107 2.53 14.58 16.88
C ARG A 107 3.42 13.42 17.31
N GLY A 108 4.01 13.47 18.51
CA GLY A 108 4.77 12.37 19.10
C GLY A 108 3.94 11.10 19.24
N LYS A 109 2.74 11.19 19.83
CA LYS A 109 1.79 10.07 19.91
C LYS A 109 1.43 9.48 18.55
N ARG A 110 1.23 10.33 17.53
CA ARG A 110 0.97 9.87 16.15
C ARG A 110 2.16 9.17 15.53
N LEU A 111 3.38 9.63 15.78
CA LEU A 111 4.60 9.01 15.27
C LEU A 111 4.86 7.66 15.91
N VAL A 112 4.70 7.54 17.24
CA VAL A 112 4.75 6.26 17.96
C VAL A 112 3.70 5.30 17.41
N LYS A 113 2.44 5.75 17.27
CA LYS A 113 1.38 4.94 16.69
C LYS A 113 1.67 4.50 15.25
N ASN A 114 2.28 5.37 14.43
CA ASN A 114 2.68 5.02 13.07
C ASN A 114 3.84 4.02 13.04
N ALA A 115 4.78 4.11 13.99
CA ALA A 115 5.88 3.17 14.15
C ALA A 115 5.38 1.79 14.60
N GLU A 116 4.43 1.74 15.55
CA GLU A 116 3.79 0.51 16.00
C GLU A 116 2.96 -0.16 14.88
N ILE A 117 2.22 0.63 14.08
CA ILE A 117 1.50 0.11 12.89
C ILE A 117 2.48 -0.45 11.87
N LYS A 118 3.59 0.24 11.62
CA LYS A 118 4.65 -0.24 10.72
C LYS A 118 5.24 -1.54 11.25
N ASP A 119 5.58 -1.61 12.53
CA ASP A 119 6.13 -2.82 13.14
C ASP A 119 5.13 -3.98 13.04
N LEU A 120 3.84 -3.77 13.31
CA LEU A 120 2.81 -4.80 13.11
C LEU A 120 2.81 -5.36 11.68
N ILE A 121 2.86 -4.49 10.67
CA ILE A 121 2.89 -4.92 9.26
C ILE A 121 4.18 -5.68 8.94
N ASP A 122 5.33 -5.19 9.41
CA ASP A 122 6.63 -5.84 9.20
C ASP A 122 6.68 -7.22 9.88
N LYS A 123 6.12 -7.36 11.09
CA LYS A 123 6.04 -8.65 11.82
C LYS A 123 5.08 -9.61 11.13
N CYS A 124 3.95 -9.11 10.62
CA CYS A 124 3.03 -9.89 9.81
C CYS A 124 3.73 -10.45 8.56
N GLY A 125 4.51 -9.63 7.85
CA GLY A 125 5.28 -10.09 6.67
C GLY A 125 6.41 -11.07 7.01
N LYS A 126 7.07 -10.91 8.16
CA LYS A 126 8.15 -11.79 8.62
C LYS A 126 7.67 -13.12 9.22
N GLY A 127 6.38 -13.28 9.48
CA GLY A 127 5.84 -14.51 10.06
C GLY A 127 6.00 -14.61 11.59
N ASN A 128 6.27 -13.51 12.29
CA ASN A 128 6.43 -13.52 13.75
C ASN A 128 5.05 -13.46 14.44
N ARG A 129 4.42 -14.63 14.60
CA ARG A 129 3.07 -14.76 15.16
C ARG A 129 2.95 -14.21 16.58
N GLU A 130 3.92 -14.49 17.46
CA GLU A 130 3.88 -14.08 18.87
C GLU A 130 3.86 -12.55 18.99
N ALA A 131 4.78 -11.86 18.31
CA ALA A 131 4.83 -10.41 18.30
C ALA A 131 3.57 -9.77 17.67
N VAL A 132 2.98 -10.43 16.67
CA VAL A 132 1.71 -9.97 16.09
C VAL A 132 0.58 -10.06 17.12
N GLY A 133 0.49 -11.17 17.87
CA GLY A 133 -0.50 -11.32 18.94
C GLY A 133 -0.42 -10.20 19.98
N ASP A 134 0.79 -9.89 20.46
CA ASP A 134 1.02 -8.80 21.41
C ASP A 134 0.59 -7.43 20.85
N LEU A 135 0.92 -7.15 19.59
CA LEU A 135 0.58 -5.88 18.94
C LEU A 135 -0.93 -5.74 18.67
N LEU A 136 -1.63 -6.85 18.37
CA LEU A 136 -3.08 -6.85 18.16
C LEU A 136 -3.88 -6.56 19.43
N THR A 137 -3.30 -6.74 20.63
CA THR A 137 -3.94 -6.29 21.88
C THR A 137 -4.01 -4.75 21.98
N LYS A 138 -3.14 -4.03 21.27
CA LYS A 138 -3.01 -2.57 21.33
C LYS A 138 -3.56 -1.87 20.08
N ILE A 139 -3.43 -2.50 18.92
CA ILE A 139 -3.67 -1.91 17.61
C ILE A 139 -4.81 -2.65 16.91
N LYS A 140 -5.77 -1.91 16.35
CA LYS A 140 -6.81 -2.50 15.49
C LYS A 140 -6.19 -2.99 14.18
N PRO A 141 -6.63 -4.13 13.61
CA PRO A 141 -6.00 -4.71 12.42
C PRO A 141 -6.24 -3.92 11.12
N ASN A 142 -7.30 -3.10 11.06
CA ASN A 142 -7.65 -2.27 9.88
C ASN A 142 -6.84 -0.97 9.84
N VAL A 143 -5.52 -1.11 9.90
CA VAL A 143 -4.55 0.00 9.83
C VAL A 143 -3.78 -0.09 8.52
N VAL A 144 -3.39 1.08 8.01
CA VAL A 144 -2.64 1.21 6.76
C VAL A 144 -1.35 1.97 7.03
N HIS A 145 -0.24 1.44 6.53
CA HIS A 145 1.03 2.15 6.43
C HIS A 145 1.63 1.89 5.06
N ASN A 146 2.06 2.94 4.34
CA ASN A 146 2.62 2.84 2.99
C ASN A 146 1.77 1.98 2.02
N ARG A 147 0.44 2.14 2.08
CA ARG A 147 -0.54 1.39 1.27
C ARG A 147 -0.52 -0.13 1.49
N GLN A 148 -0.03 -0.58 2.64
CA GLN A 148 -0.11 -1.96 3.08
C GLN A 148 -0.96 -2.06 4.34
N THR A 149 -1.71 -3.15 4.46
CA THR A 149 -2.36 -3.58 5.70
C THR A 149 -1.64 -4.79 6.27
N PRO A 150 -1.77 -5.06 7.59
CA PRO A 150 -1.27 -6.29 8.20
C PRO A 150 -1.77 -7.55 7.47
N LEU A 151 -3.06 -7.54 7.10
CA LEU A 151 -3.70 -8.65 6.38
C LEU A 151 -3.11 -8.84 4.98
N LEU A 152 -2.86 -7.76 4.25
CA LEU A 152 -2.22 -7.82 2.93
C LEU A 152 -0.80 -8.39 3.03
N ALA A 153 0.00 -7.93 4.00
CA ALA A 153 1.37 -8.39 4.19
C ALA A 153 1.44 -9.88 4.58
N ALA A 154 0.60 -10.31 5.53
CA ALA A 154 0.53 -11.72 5.92
C ALA A 154 0.05 -12.61 4.76
N SER A 155 -0.93 -12.13 3.98
CA SER A 155 -1.48 -12.88 2.84
C SER A 155 -0.49 -13.01 1.68
N LEU A 156 0.27 -11.94 1.40
CA LEU A 156 1.33 -11.94 0.39
C LEU A 156 2.46 -12.91 0.72
N MET A 157 2.72 -13.14 2.01
CA MET A 157 3.81 -14.00 2.47
C MET A 157 3.34 -15.41 2.84
N GLY A 158 2.04 -15.71 2.75
CA GLY A 158 1.49 -17.05 2.97
C GLY A 158 1.36 -17.46 4.44
N HIS A 159 1.40 -16.51 5.38
CA HIS A 159 1.38 -16.79 6.81
C HIS A 159 -0.03 -17.07 7.32
N LEU A 160 -0.58 -18.25 7.01
CA LEU A 160 -1.97 -18.63 7.31
C LEU A 160 -2.38 -18.39 8.77
N ASN A 161 -1.54 -18.75 9.73
CA ASN A 161 -1.88 -18.57 11.15
C ASN A 161 -2.01 -17.09 11.52
N ILE A 162 -1.18 -16.22 10.96
CA ILE A 162 -1.28 -14.77 11.17
C ILE A 162 -2.53 -14.22 10.48
N VAL A 163 -2.86 -14.70 9.28
CA VAL A 163 -4.10 -14.33 8.59
C VAL A 163 -5.32 -14.70 9.43
N LYS A 164 -5.34 -15.89 10.04
CA LYS A 164 -6.40 -16.32 10.97
C LYS A 164 -6.50 -15.39 12.17
N ASP A 165 -5.39 -15.15 12.87
CA ASP A 165 -5.35 -14.28 14.05
C ASP A 165 -5.84 -12.85 13.71
N LEU A 166 -5.49 -12.31 12.52
CA LEU A 166 -5.96 -11.00 12.06
C LEU A 166 -7.47 -10.96 11.79
N VAL A 167 -8.02 -11.98 11.14
CA VAL A 167 -9.46 -12.07 10.87
C VAL A 167 -10.26 -12.26 12.17
N GLU A 168 -9.74 -13.06 13.10
CA GLU A 168 -10.32 -13.21 14.45
C GLU A 168 -10.33 -11.87 15.20
N ALA A 169 -9.28 -11.06 15.04
CA ALA A 169 -9.20 -9.68 15.53
C ALA A 169 -10.09 -8.67 14.77
N LYS A 170 -10.96 -9.13 13.87
CA LYS A 170 -11.88 -8.33 13.05
C LYS A 170 -11.20 -7.49 11.96
N ALA A 171 -10.12 -8.01 11.36
CA ALA A 171 -9.62 -7.47 10.11
C ALA A 171 -10.70 -7.55 9.02
N ASP A 172 -10.86 -6.49 8.24
CA ASP A 172 -11.73 -6.46 7.08
C ASP A 172 -11.04 -7.21 5.92
N VAL A 173 -11.57 -8.39 5.59
CA VAL A 173 -11.06 -9.27 4.53
C VAL A 173 -11.15 -8.65 3.14
N ASN A 174 -12.05 -7.69 2.95
CA ASN A 174 -12.28 -7.00 1.68
C ASN A 174 -11.64 -5.61 1.65
N PHE A 175 -10.82 -5.28 2.64
CA PHE A 175 -10.17 -3.98 2.68
C PHE A 175 -9.25 -3.79 1.46
N VAL A 176 -9.44 -2.67 0.76
CA VAL A 176 -8.60 -2.26 -0.37
C VAL A 176 -7.89 -0.97 -0.02
N THR A 177 -6.57 -0.95 -0.18
CA THR A 177 -5.76 0.24 0.09
C THR A 177 -5.98 1.30 -0.99
N GLU A 178 -5.88 2.58 -0.64
CA GLU A 178 -6.09 3.67 -1.60
C GLU A 178 -4.93 3.79 -2.61
N GLY A 179 -5.26 4.14 -3.85
CA GLY A 179 -4.32 4.44 -4.92
C GLY A 179 -4.28 3.39 -6.04
N ARG A 180 -3.44 3.62 -7.05
CA ARG A 180 -3.35 2.78 -8.27
C ARG A 180 -3.01 1.30 -8.02
N ALA A 181 -2.43 0.98 -6.86
CA ALA A 181 -2.07 -0.38 -6.46
C ALA A 181 -2.96 -0.92 -5.34
N GLY A 182 -4.15 -0.34 -5.14
CA GLY A 182 -5.10 -0.84 -4.16
C GLY A 182 -5.37 -2.31 -4.40
N ARG A 183 -4.95 -3.17 -3.46
CA ARG A 183 -4.88 -4.62 -3.69
C ARG A 183 -5.59 -5.36 -2.57
N PRO A 184 -6.63 -6.16 -2.87
CA PRO A 184 -7.26 -7.04 -1.88
C PRO A 184 -6.27 -8.09 -1.36
N ALA A 185 -6.45 -8.52 -0.10
CA ALA A 185 -5.63 -9.58 0.50
C ALA A 185 -5.70 -10.91 -0.30
N LEU A 186 -6.87 -11.23 -0.85
CA LEU A 186 -7.08 -12.41 -1.69
C LEU A 186 -6.18 -12.37 -2.94
N ASN A 187 -6.10 -11.24 -3.65
CA ASN A 187 -5.28 -11.09 -4.84
C ASN A 187 -3.80 -11.31 -4.52
N ALA A 188 -3.33 -10.81 -3.38
CA ALA A 188 -1.95 -11.00 -2.93
C ALA A 188 -1.61 -12.46 -2.60
N ALA A 189 -2.51 -13.19 -1.94
CA ALA A 189 -2.34 -14.62 -1.71
C ALA A 189 -2.32 -15.40 -3.04
N CYS A 190 -3.23 -15.04 -3.96
CA CYS A 190 -3.38 -15.71 -5.24
C CYS A 190 -2.18 -15.50 -6.17
N SER A 191 -1.59 -14.31 -6.21
CA SER A 191 -0.41 -14.03 -7.05
C SER A 191 0.85 -14.76 -6.61
N ARG A 192 0.87 -15.26 -5.37
CA ARG A 192 2.00 -16.01 -4.79
C ARG A 192 1.71 -17.50 -4.65
N GLY A 193 0.50 -17.94 -5.06
CA GLY A 193 0.11 -19.34 -5.05
C GLY A 193 -0.20 -19.88 -3.66
N HIS A 194 -0.49 -19.02 -2.68
CA HIS A 194 -0.80 -19.42 -1.31
C HIS A 194 -2.24 -19.97 -1.21
N TYR A 195 -2.41 -21.23 -1.63
CA TYR A 195 -3.71 -21.92 -1.71
C TYR A 195 -4.48 -21.87 -0.38
N GLU A 196 -3.85 -22.24 0.72
CA GLU A 196 -4.50 -22.35 2.02
C GLU A 196 -4.95 -20.98 2.56
N VAL A 197 -4.19 -19.93 2.24
CA VAL A 197 -4.57 -18.55 2.58
C VAL A 197 -5.75 -18.10 1.71
N ALA A 198 -5.69 -18.35 0.40
CA ALA A 198 -6.76 -17.99 -0.52
C ALA A 198 -8.07 -18.71 -0.15
N GLU A 199 -8.02 -20.00 0.15
CA GLU A 199 -9.15 -20.82 0.59
C GLU A 199 -9.76 -20.24 1.87
N TYR A 200 -8.94 -19.98 2.88
CA TYR A 200 -9.40 -19.40 4.13
C TYR A 200 -10.04 -18.02 3.94
N LEU A 201 -9.42 -17.12 3.16
CA LEU A 201 -9.98 -15.79 2.91
C LEU A 201 -11.35 -15.86 2.21
N LEU A 202 -11.51 -16.78 1.23
CA LEU A 202 -12.79 -17.01 0.56
C LEU A 202 -13.86 -17.54 1.53
N ASP A 203 -13.48 -18.46 2.43
CA ASP A 203 -14.37 -18.98 3.47
C ASP A 203 -14.82 -17.88 4.46
N GLN A 204 -13.99 -16.85 4.66
CA GLN A 204 -14.30 -15.68 5.49
C GLN A 204 -15.03 -14.56 4.73
N GLY A 205 -15.47 -14.80 3.49
CA GLY A 205 -16.27 -13.85 2.71
C GLY A 205 -15.45 -12.83 1.92
N ALA A 206 -14.18 -13.13 1.60
CA ALA A 206 -13.45 -12.34 0.61
C ALA A 206 -14.16 -12.39 -0.76
N SER A 207 -14.30 -11.24 -1.40
CA SER A 207 -14.92 -11.11 -2.71
C SER A 207 -14.01 -11.71 -3.79
N VAL A 208 -14.42 -12.86 -4.34
CA VAL A 208 -13.67 -13.59 -5.37
C VAL A 208 -13.41 -12.76 -6.63
N ASN A 209 -14.30 -11.80 -6.92
CA ASN A 209 -14.26 -10.94 -8.10
C ASN A 209 -13.76 -9.53 -7.80
N ALA A 210 -13.23 -9.28 -6.59
CA ALA A 210 -12.55 -8.03 -6.29
C ALA A 210 -11.33 -7.88 -7.20
N THR A 211 -11.10 -6.64 -7.62
CA THR A 211 -9.98 -6.30 -8.49
C THR A 211 -9.08 -5.29 -7.81
N ASP A 212 -7.83 -5.24 -8.25
CA ASP A 212 -6.95 -4.14 -7.92
C ASP A 212 -7.25 -2.87 -8.77
N GLY A 213 -6.40 -1.85 -8.62
CA GLY A 213 -6.51 -0.61 -9.40
C GLY A 213 -6.30 -0.76 -10.91
N GLU A 214 -5.79 -1.90 -11.39
CA GLU A 214 -5.64 -2.23 -12.82
C GLU A 214 -6.77 -3.14 -13.34
N GLN A 215 -7.82 -3.32 -12.54
CA GLN A 215 -8.89 -4.29 -12.77
C GLN A 215 -8.40 -5.75 -12.83
N PHE A 216 -7.22 -6.05 -12.29
CA PHE A 216 -6.73 -7.42 -12.16
C PHE A 216 -7.48 -8.12 -11.02
N SER A 217 -8.20 -9.20 -11.35
CA SER A 217 -8.84 -10.07 -10.36
C SER A 217 -7.87 -11.09 -9.76
N ALA A 218 -8.28 -11.74 -8.68
CA ALA A 218 -7.51 -12.86 -8.11
C ALA A 218 -7.24 -13.98 -9.13
N LEU A 219 -8.16 -14.22 -10.07
CA LEU A 219 -7.99 -15.21 -11.14
C LEU A 219 -6.91 -14.78 -12.13
N HIS A 220 -6.87 -13.51 -12.53
CA HIS A 220 -5.79 -12.98 -13.36
C HIS A 220 -4.43 -13.13 -12.68
N GLU A 221 -4.34 -12.82 -11.40
CA GLU A 221 -3.11 -12.94 -10.62
C GLU A 221 -2.62 -14.39 -10.50
N ALA A 222 -3.53 -15.33 -10.21
CA ALA A 222 -3.19 -16.75 -10.15
C ALA A 222 -2.75 -17.30 -11.52
N THR A 223 -3.44 -16.91 -12.59
CA THR A 223 -3.10 -17.36 -13.96
C THR A 223 -1.80 -16.74 -14.48
N PHE A 224 -1.57 -15.45 -14.24
CA PHE A 224 -0.35 -14.74 -14.66
C PHE A 224 0.90 -15.34 -14.03
N ASN A 225 0.82 -15.72 -12.75
CA ASN A 225 1.94 -16.28 -12.00
C ASN A 225 2.02 -17.82 -12.06
N GLY A 226 1.16 -18.48 -12.85
CA GLY A 226 1.22 -19.93 -13.08
C GLY A 226 0.82 -20.78 -11.86
N HIS A 227 -0.31 -20.45 -11.23
CA HIS A 227 -0.83 -21.14 -10.05
C HIS A 227 -2.15 -21.86 -10.34
N PRO A 228 -2.14 -22.97 -11.12
CA PRO A 228 -3.34 -23.65 -11.59
C PRO A 228 -4.24 -24.17 -10.47
N ARG A 229 -3.65 -24.66 -9.36
CA ARG A 229 -4.41 -25.08 -8.17
C ARG A 229 -5.22 -23.95 -7.55
N VAL A 230 -4.64 -22.74 -7.51
CA VAL A 230 -5.34 -21.54 -7.00
C VAL A 230 -6.38 -21.06 -8.01
N ALA A 231 -6.05 -21.05 -9.31
CA ALA A 231 -7.01 -20.71 -10.35
C ALA A 231 -8.25 -21.63 -10.30
N LYS A 232 -8.04 -22.94 -10.11
CA LYS A 232 -9.11 -23.92 -9.92
C LYS A 232 -9.99 -23.61 -8.72
N LEU A 233 -9.39 -23.35 -7.56
CA LEU A 233 -10.12 -22.92 -6.37
C LEU A 233 -10.98 -21.69 -6.67
N LEU A 234 -10.40 -20.64 -7.25
CA LEU A 234 -11.12 -19.40 -7.55
C LEU A 234 -12.33 -19.64 -8.46
N ILE A 235 -12.17 -20.43 -9.52
CA ILE A 235 -13.26 -20.76 -10.44
C ILE A 235 -14.35 -21.58 -9.71
N GLU A 236 -13.97 -22.54 -8.87
CA GLU A 236 -14.92 -23.31 -8.04
C GLU A 236 -15.68 -22.42 -7.04
N ARG A 237 -15.06 -21.31 -6.59
CA ARG A 237 -15.69 -20.30 -5.73
C ARG A 237 -16.42 -19.19 -6.51
N GLY A 238 -16.63 -19.36 -7.81
CA GLY A 238 -17.44 -18.45 -8.63
C GLY A 238 -16.69 -17.23 -9.18
N ALA A 239 -15.38 -17.34 -9.39
CA ALA A 239 -14.63 -16.33 -10.14
C ALA A 239 -15.22 -16.13 -11.55
N ASP A 240 -15.36 -14.87 -11.94
CA ASP A 240 -15.77 -14.48 -13.28
C ASP A 240 -14.62 -14.71 -14.27
N ILE A 241 -14.79 -15.73 -15.10
CA ILE A 241 -13.83 -16.19 -16.11
C ILE A 241 -13.64 -15.15 -17.23
N GLU A 242 -14.68 -14.38 -17.52
CA GLU A 242 -14.70 -13.39 -18.60
C GLU A 242 -14.37 -11.98 -18.11
N LYS A 243 -14.02 -11.83 -16.82
CA LYS A 243 -13.62 -10.55 -16.26
C LYS A 243 -12.47 -9.97 -17.07
N ASN A 244 -12.56 -8.70 -17.44
CA ASN A 244 -11.51 -7.98 -18.15
C ASN A 244 -10.64 -7.16 -17.18
N SER A 245 -9.34 -7.18 -17.36
CA SER A 245 -8.43 -6.15 -16.84
C SER A 245 -8.54 -4.85 -17.63
N ASN A 246 -7.84 -3.79 -17.19
CA ASN A 246 -7.89 -2.46 -17.82
C ASN A 246 -7.48 -2.46 -19.31
N ASP A 247 -6.60 -3.35 -19.73
CA ASP A 247 -6.19 -3.52 -21.12
C ASP A 247 -7.14 -4.39 -21.96
N GLY A 248 -8.19 -4.93 -21.32
CA GLY A 248 -9.17 -5.83 -21.92
C GLY A 248 -8.79 -7.31 -21.84
N SER A 249 -7.66 -7.68 -21.24
CA SER A 249 -7.22 -9.08 -21.14
C SER A 249 -8.14 -9.90 -20.24
N THR A 250 -8.35 -11.17 -20.58
CA THR A 250 -9.05 -12.16 -19.74
C THR A 250 -8.06 -13.16 -19.14
N ALA A 251 -8.50 -13.94 -18.15
CA ALA A 251 -7.69 -15.00 -17.55
C ALA A 251 -7.17 -16.01 -18.60
N LEU A 252 -7.97 -16.34 -19.62
CA LEU A 252 -7.54 -17.23 -20.71
C LEU A 252 -6.41 -16.62 -21.52
N MET A 253 -6.47 -15.32 -21.83
CA MET A 253 -5.42 -14.63 -22.59
C MET A 253 -4.10 -14.56 -21.81
N VAL A 254 -4.19 -14.36 -20.49
CA VAL A 254 -3.05 -14.32 -19.58
C VAL A 254 -2.41 -15.71 -19.46
N ALA A 255 -3.20 -16.75 -19.15
CA ALA A 255 -2.73 -18.12 -19.09
C ALA A 255 -2.11 -18.57 -20.44
N SER A 256 -2.70 -18.13 -21.56
CA SER A 256 -2.19 -18.46 -22.88
C SER A 256 -0.83 -17.84 -23.18
N ALA A 257 -0.60 -16.60 -22.77
CA ALA A 257 0.71 -15.95 -22.90
C ALA A 257 1.78 -16.63 -22.03
N GLY A 258 1.38 -17.05 -20.82
CA GLY A 258 2.26 -17.72 -19.85
C GLY A 258 2.58 -19.18 -20.20
N GLY A 259 1.79 -19.82 -21.07
CA GLY A 259 1.96 -21.24 -21.40
C GLY A 259 1.37 -22.19 -20.36
N ASP A 260 0.48 -21.70 -19.48
CA ASP A 260 -0.14 -22.51 -18.43
C ASP A 260 -1.20 -23.45 -19.01
N VAL A 261 -0.75 -24.57 -19.54
CA VAL A 261 -1.59 -25.59 -20.20
C VAL A 261 -2.72 -26.08 -19.30
N GLU A 262 -2.46 -26.26 -18.00
CA GLU A 262 -3.48 -26.77 -17.07
C GLU A 262 -4.60 -25.75 -16.89
N THR A 263 -4.24 -24.49 -16.65
CA THR A 263 -5.24 -23.43 -16.50
C THR A 263 -5.97 -23.13 -17.81
N VAL A 264 -5.30 -23.17 -18.96
CA VAL A 264 -5.96 -23.02 -20.27
C VAL A 264 -7.01 -24.11 -20.47
N LYS A 265 -6.67 -25.39 -20.23
CA LYS A 265 -7.64 -26.49 -20.32
C LYS A 265 -8.82 -26.27 -19.40
N LEU A 266 -8.57 -25.94 -18.13
CA LEU A 266 -9.60 -25.68 -17.15
C LEU A 266 -10.54 -24.54 -17.59
N LEU A 267 -10.01 -23.44 -18.10
CA LEU A 267 -10.81 -22.31 -18.57
C LEU A 267 -11.65 -22.69 -19.79
N LEU A 268 -11.09 -23.43 -20.75
CA LEU A 268 -11.83 -23.93 -21.92
C LEU A 268 -12.93 -24.93 -21.55
N GLU A 269 -12.68 -25.83 -20.61
CA GLU A 269 -13.70 -26.74 -20.06
C GLU A 269 -14.87 -25.98 -19.42
N ARG A 270 -14.60 -24.79 -18.87
CA ARG A 270 -15.60 -23.87 -18.32
C ARG A 270 -16.14 -22.87 -19.35
N ARG A 271 -15.92 -23.15 -20.64
CA ARG A 271 -16.41 -22.38 -21.80
C ARG A 271 -15.93 -20.94 -21.85
N ALA A 272 -14.69 -20.70 -21.43
CA ALA A 272 -14.05 -19.39 -21.61
C ALA A 272 -14.04 -18.97 -23.09
N ASN A 273 -14.30 -17.71 -23.37
CA ASN A 273 -14.34 -17.17 -24.72
C ASN A 273 -12.93 -17.04 -25.32
N SER A 274 -12.51 -18.06 -26.06
CA SER A 274 -11.23 -18.08 -26.78
C SER A 274 -11.13 -17.07 -27.93
N SER A 275 -12.26 -16.52 -28.38
CA SER A 275 -12.35 -15.55 -29.47
C SER A 275 -12.44 -14.09 -28.98
N HIS A 276 -12.36 -13.85 -27.67
CA HIS A 276 -12.33 -12.50 -27.12
C HIS A 276 -11.15 -11.71 -27.70
N ARG A 277 -11.44 -10.49 -28.18
CA ARG A 277 -10.46 -9.61 -28.81
C ARG A 277 -10.12 -8.44 -27.91
N LEU A 278 -8.83 -8.18 -27.74
CA LEU A 278 -8.37 -6.97 -27.09
C LEU A 278 -8.80 -5.73 -27.89
N PRO A 279 -9.18 -4.63 -27.21
CA PRO A 279 -9.47 -3.36 -27.87
C PRO A 279 -8.30 -2.85 -28.71
N LYS A 280 -7.07 -3.14 -28.25
CA LYS A 280 -5.84 -2.79 -28.94
C LYS A 280 -5.38 -3.96 -29.82
N TRP A 281 -5.29 -3.72 -31.12
CA TRP A 281 -4.79 -4.69 -32.12
C TRP A 281 -5.63 -5.96 -32.32
N GLY A 282 -6.81 -6.07 -31.69
CA GLY A 282 -7.74 -7.18 -31.93
C GLY A 282 -7.20 -8.58 -31.59
N ARG A 283 -6.14 -8.66 -30.78
CA ARG A 283 -5.48 -9.91 -30.41
C ARG A 283 -6.40 -10.78 -29.55
N THR A 284 -6.28 -12.10 -29.71
CA THR A 284 -7.00 -13.11 -28.93
C THR A 284 -6.02 -13.99 -28.13
N ALA A 285 -6.53 -14.98 -27.39
CA ALA A 285 -5.71 -15.91 -26.62
C ALA A 285 -4.66 -16.66 -27.47
N ILE A 286 -5.02 -17.09 -28.70
CA ILE A 286 -4.09 -17.81 -29.59
C ILE A 286 -2.97 -16.91 -30.10
N HIS A 287 -3.27 -15.63 -30.38
CA HIS A 287 -2.27 -14.64 -30.76
C HIS A 287 -1.24 -14.45 -29.65
N ASN A 288 -1.69 -14.37 -28.40
CA ASN A 288 -0.80 -14.26 -27.25
C ASN A 288 0.08 -15.50 -27.07
N ALA A 289 -0.50 -16.71 -27.14
CA ALA A 289 0.24 -17.97 -27.05
C ALA A 289 1.31 -18.11 -28.15
N ALA A 290 0.93 -17.89 -29.41
CA ALA A 290 1.83 -17.98 -30.55
C ALA A 290 2.94 -16.92 -30.51
N SER A 291 2.63 -15.68 -30.09
CA SER A 291 3.64 -14.62 -29.96
C SER A 291 4.74 -14.95 -28.94
N ARG A 292 4.39 -15.76 -27.93
CA ARG A 292 5.26 -16.22 -26.85
C ARG A 292 5.86 -17.62 -27.11
N GLY A 293 5.52 -18.26 -28.23
CA GLY A 293 6.04 -19.59 -28.61
C GLY A 293 5.41 -20.76 -27.83
N GLN A 294 4.22 -20.59 -27.27
CA GLN A 294 3.55 -21.59 -26.44
C GLN A 294 2.84 -22.66 -27.29
N ALA A 295 3.61 -23.51 -27.97
CA ALA A 295 3.11 -24.49 -28.95
C ALA A 295 1.96 -25.36 -28.40
N LYS A 296 2.10 -25.87 -27.16
CA LYS A 296 1.07 -26.75 -26.60
C LYS A 296 -0.25 -26.04 -26.32
N VAL A 297 -0.20 -24.77 -25.92
CA VAL A 297 -1.40 -23.95 -25.73
C VAL A 297 -2.04 -23.62 -27.07
N VAL A 298 -1.23 -23.33 -28.09
CA VAL A 298 -1.71 -23.10 -29.45
C VAL A 298 -2.49 -24.32 -29.96
N GLU A 299 -1.95 -25.54 -29.83
CA GLU A 299 -2.65 -26.78 -30.19
C GLU A 299 -4.00 -26.88 -29.49
N LEU A 300 -4.03 -26.67 -28.17
CA LEU A 300 -5.26 -26.75 -27.38
C LEU A 300 -6.30 -25.71 -27.79
N LEU A 301 -5.88 -24.49 -28.11
CA LEU A 301 -6.78 -23.44 -28.57
C LEU A 301 -7.33 -23.74 -29.97
N LEU A 302 -6.54 -24.35 -30.85
CA LEU A 302 -7.00 -24.80 -32.17
C LEU A 302 -7.98 -25.98 -32.07
N GLU A 303 -7.74 -26.91 -31.15
CA GLU A 303 -8.64 -28.05 -30.89
C GLU A 303 -9.97 -27.62 -30.27
N ALA A 304 -9.94 -26.59 -29.42
CA ALA A 304 -11.09 -26.17 -28.64
C ALA A 304 -11.94 -25.06 -29.29
N ALA A 305 -11.50 -24.42 -30.38
CA ALA A 305 -12.14 -23.18 -30.84
C ALA A 305 -12.32 -23.05 -32.37
N ASP A 306 -13.45 -22.43 -32.74
CA ASP A 306 -13.63 -21.58 -33.93
C ASP A 306 -12.90 -20.23 -33.72
N CYS A 307 -11.62 -20.25 -33.33
CA CYS A 307 -10.88 -19.02 -33.11
C CYS A 307 -10.56 -18.36 -34.47
N PRO A 308 -10.91 -17.07 -34.67
CA PRO A 308 -10.50 -16.39 -35.88
C PRO A 308 -8.97 -16.24 -35.89
N ILE A 309 -8.33 -16.85 -36.88
CA ILE A 309 -6.89 -16.72 -37.17
C ILE A 309 -6.63 -15.46 -38.01
N ASP A 310 -7.66 -14.64 -38.27
CA ASP A 310 -7.56 -13.49 -39.15
C ASP A 310 -6.74 -12.36 -38.52
N ASP A 311 -5.61 -12.08 -39.17
CA ASP A 311 -4.75 -10.93 -38.92
C ASP A 311 -5.45 -9.66 -39.45
N GLN A 312 -6.38 -9.06 -38.69
CA GLN A 312 -6.87 -7.69 -38.96
C GLN A 312 -5.78 -6.62 -38.69
N ASP A 313 -4.59 -7.03 -38.27
CA ASP A 313 -3.43 -6.19 -38.00
C ASP A 313 -2.60 -5.96 -39.27
N SER A 314 -2.61 -4.73 -39.79
CA SER A 314 -1.68 -4.26 -40.84
C SER A 314 -0.20 -4.21 -40.40
N VAL A 315 0.10 -4.54 -39.14
CA VAL A 315 1.42 -4.43 -38.50
C VAL A 315 1.99 -5.79 -38.04
N SER A 316 1.18 -6.86 -38.08
CA SER A 316 1.57 -8.20 -37.59
C SER A 316 1.39 -9.29 -38.67
N PRO A 317 2.10 -9.27 -39.82
CA PRO A 317 1.85 -10.22 -40.91
C PRO A 317 2.48 -11.61 -40.68
N SER A 318 2.25 -12.29 -39.54
CA SER A 318 2.97 -13.56 -39.28
C SER A 318 2.37 -14.57 -38.29
N LEU A 319 1.07 -14.57 -37.97
CA LEU A 319 0.54 -15.65 -37.11
C LEU A 319 0.62 -17.00 -37.84
N ILE A 320 0.16 -17.07 -39.09
CA ILE A 320 0.15 -18.31 -39.88
C ILE A 320 1.56 -18.90 -40.09
N PRO A 321 2.61 -18.14 -40.51
CA PRO A 321 3.98 -18.65 -40.59
C PRO A 321 4.54 -19.13 -39.24
N ARG A 322 4.23 -18.45 -38.13
CA ARG A 322 4.69 -18.86 -36.79
C ARG A 322 3.96 -20.10 -36.30
N LEU A 323 2.65 -20.21 -36.54
CA LEU A 323 1.87 -21.42 -36.27
C LEU A 323 2.41 -22.59 -37.09
N PHE A 324 2.71 -22.36 -38.37
CA PHE A 324 3.31 -23.38 -39.24
C PHE A 324 4.65 -23.86 -38.70
N PHE A 325 5.54 -22.95 -38.30
CA PHE A 325 6.84 -23.30 -37.71
C PHE A 325 6.69 -23.99 -36.34
N LEU A 326 5.76 -23.53 -35.49
CA LEU A 326 5.54 -24.11 -34.16
C LEU A 326 4.93 -25.52 -34.19
N LEU A 327 4.12 -25.83 -35.21
CA LEU A 327 3.41 -27.11 -35.31
C LEU A 327 4.10 -28.12 -36.23
N TRP A 328 4.93 -27.67 -37.19
CA TRP A 328 5.54 -28.54 -38.22
C TRP A 328 7.03 -28.31 -38.51
N GLY A 329 7.72 -27.43 -37.77
CA GLY A 329 9.18 -27.20 -37.86
C GLY A 329 9.98 -28.05 -36.88
#